data_AF-A0A1I4DHR5-F1
#
_entry.id   AF-A0A1I4DHR5-F1
#
_cell.length_a   1.000
_cell.length_b   1.000
_cell.length_c   1.000
_cell.angle_alpha   90.00
_cell.angle_beta   90.00
_cell.angle_gamma   90.00
#
_symmetry.space_group_name_H-M   'P 1'
#
loop_
_entity.id
_entity.type
_entity.pdbx_description
1 polymer ?
#
loop_
_entity_poly.entity_id
_entity_poly.type
_entity_poly.pdbx_seq_one_letter_code
_entity_poly.pdbx_strand_id
1 'polypeptide(L)' 'MIIYVRDWLVRGKYILFFLVLTSILYHMMLFVTEWIKPVERYKEPVGGSVKVFQNHAKLSDKVPMGERLKLFYWLGE' A
#
# COMPACT_ATOMS: atom_id res chain seq x y z
N MET A 1 -0.37 -42.22 -12.97
CA MET A 1 -0.50 -40.74 -13.04
C MET A 1 0.00 -40.30 -14.41
N ILE A 2 -0.91 -40.08 -15.36
CA ILE A 2 -0.54 -39.63 -16.71
C ILE A 2 -0.24 -38.13 -16.61
N ILE A 3 1.05 -37.81 -16.64
CA ILE A 3 1.52 -36.43 -16.53
C ILE A 3 1.19 -35.75 -17.85
N TYR A 4 0.26 -34.80 -17.84
CA TYR A 4 -0.03 -33.92 -18.98
C TYR A 4 1.12 -32.91 -19.14
N VAL A 5 2.30 -33.40 -19.55
CA VAL A 5 3.54 -32.62 -19.72
C VAL A 5 3.34 -31.45 -20.70
N ARG A 6 2.51 -31.66 -21.73
CA ARG A 6 2.23 -30.69 -22.77
C ARG A 6 1.47 -29.46 -22.25
N ASP A 7 0.51 -29.66 -21.35
CA ASP A 7 -0.27 -28.55 -20.77
C ASP A 7 0.54 -27.75 -19.75
N TRP A 8 1.45 -28.42 -19.03
CA TRP A 8 2.39 -27.77 -18.12
C TRP A 8 3.42 -26.92 -18.86
N LEU A 9 3.90 -27.34 -20.03
CA LEU A 9 4.79 -26.52 -20.87
C LEU A 9 4.10 -25.26 -21.37
N VAL A 10 2.83 -25.36 -21.78
CA VAL A 10 2.03 -24.19 -22.20
C VAL A 10 1.88 -23.21 -21.04
N ARG A 11 1.58 -23.69 -19.82
CA ARG A 11 1.52 -22.85 -18.61
C ARG A 11 2.87 -22.23 -18.26
N GLY A 12 3.96 -22.98 -18.41
CA GLY A 12 5.32 -22.52 -18.19
C GLY A 12 5.68 -21.31 -19.06
N LYS A 13 5.23 -21.27 -20.31
CA LYS A 13 5.41 -20.10 -21.20
C LYS A 13 4.79 -18.83 -20.62
N TYR A 14 3.59 -18.92 -20.05
CA TYR A 14 2.92 -17.76 -19.45
C TYR A 14 3.59 -17.30 -18.16
N ILE A 15 4.07 -18.24 -17.33
CA ILE A 15 4.85 -17.93 -16.12
C ILE A 15 6.16 -17.24 -16.51
N LEU A 16 6.87 -17.77 -17.51
CA LEU A 16 8.10 -17.17 -18.02
C LEU A 16 7.84 -15.75 -18.54
N PHE A 17 6.79 -15.57 -19.34
CA PHE A 17 6.41 -14.26 -19.87
C PHE A 17 6.08 -13.27 -18.74
N PHE A 18 5.34 -13.70 -17.73
CA PHE A 18 5.04 -12.90 -16.54
C PHE A 18 6.33 -12.47 -15.82
N LEU A 19 7.25 -13.39 -15.56
CA LEU A 19 8.53 -13.09 -14.90
C LEU A 19 9.37 -12.09 -15.68
N VAL A 20 9.44 -12.24 -17.01
CA VAL A 20 10.13 -11.29 -17.89
C VAL A 20 9.50 -9.90 -17.78
N LEU A 21 8.17 -9.82 -17.85
CA LEU A 21 7.44 -8.56 -17.76
C LEU A 21 7.61 -7.88 -16.40
N THR A 22 7.55 -8.64 -15.31
CA THR A 22 7.83 -8.14 -13.95
C THR A 22 9.26 -7.64 -13.82
N SER A 23 10.24 -8.35 -14.39
CA SER A 23 11.64 -7.92 -14.37
C SER A 23 11.85 -6.60 -15.12
N ILE A 24 11.22 -6.45 -16.30
CA ILE A 24 11.28 -5.19 -17.07
C ILE A 24 10.70 -4.04 -16.24
N LEU A 25 9.51 -4.24 -15.64
CA LEU A 25 8.86 -3.22 -14.83
C LEU A 25 9.70 -2.84 -13.61
N TYR A 26 10.33 -3.82 -12.97
CA TYR A 26 11.26 -3.58 -11.86
C TYR A 26 12.45 -2.70 -12.28
N HIS A 27 13.07 -2.98 -13.43
CA HIS A 27 14.16 -2.16 -13.95
C HIS A 27 13.70 -0.75 -14.32
N MET A 28 12.51 -0.60 -14.90
CA MET A 28 11.92 0.72 -15.14
C MET A 28 11.74 1.51 -13.84
N MET A 29 11.22 0.86 -12.78
CA MET A 29 11.08 1.49 -11.47
C MET A 29 12.43 1.86 -10.85
N LEU A 30 13.46 1.03 -11.01
CA LEU A 30 14.81 1.36 -10.56
C LEU A 30 15.35 2.60 -11.27
N PHE A 31 15.20 2.67 -12.59
CA PHE A 31 15.62 3.85 -13.37
C PHE A 31 14.91 5.13 -12.90
N VAL A 32 13.59 5.04 -12.69
CA VAL A 32 12.79 6.16 -12.14
C VAL A 32 13.25 6.54 -10.72
N THR A 33 13.58 5.56 -9.89
CA THR A 33 14.06 5.79 -8.52
C THR A 33 15.43 6.45 -8.51
N GLU A 34 16.34 6.05 -9.40
CA GLU A 34 17.62 6.72 -9.57
C GLU A 34 17.47 8.15 -10.08
N TRP A 35 16.49 8.38 -10.96
CA TRP A 35 16.17 9.72 -11.43
C TRP A 35 15.58 10.63 -10.34
N ILE A 36 14.80 10.05 -9.42
CA ILE A 36 14.14 10.75 -8.31
C ILE A 36 15.03 10.89 -7.07
N LYS A 37 16.15 10.14 -6.97
CA LYS A 37 17.02 10.19 -5.79
C LYS A 37 17.41 11.63 -5.48
N PRO A 38 16.98 12.20 -4.33
CA PRO A 38 17.42 13.52 -3.94
C PRO A 38 18.93 13.47 -3.68
N VAL A 39 19.66 14.40 -4.27
CA VAL A 39 21.13 14.54 -4.11
C VAL A 39 21.54 14.64 -2.63
N GLU A 40 20.64 15.10 -1.77
CA GLU A 40 20.84 15.19 -0.31
C GLU A 40 20.14 14.05 0.44
N ARG A 41 20.84 12.92 0.59
CA ARG A 41 20.37 11.70 1.30
C ARG A 41 20.01 11.93 2.78
N TYR A 42 20.55 13.00 3.39
CA TYR A 42 20.39 13.33 4.81
C TYR A 42 19.58 14.61 5.05
N LYS A 43 18.84 15.09 4.05
CA LYS A 43 17.93 16.21 4.27
C LYS A 43 16.72 15.74 5.06
N GLU A 44 16.42 16.40 6.17
CA GLU A 44 15.17 16.16 6.88
C GLU A 44 14.00 16.35 5.92
N PRO A 45 13.01 15.44 5.89
CA PRO A 45 11.88 15.55 4.98
C PRO A 45 11.12 16.84 5.28
N VAL A 46 11.16 17.78 4.32
CA VAL A 46 10.44 19.05 4.42
C VAL A 46 8.98 18.77 4.12
N GLY A 47 8.27 18.32 5.15
CA GLY A 47 6.92 17.81 5.05
C GLY A 47 6.68 16.88 6.22
N GLY A 48 6.40 17.47 7.39
CA GLY A 48 5.96 16.68 8.53
C GLY A 48 4.77 15.82 8.09
N SER A 49 4.83 14.52 8.33
CA SER A 49 3.65 13.67 8.31
C SER A 49 2.71 14.21 9.38
N VAL A 50 1.84 15.15 8.99
CA VAL A 50 0.77 15.65 9.85
C VAL A 50 -0.07 14.42 10.16
N LYS A 51 0.10 13.89 11.37
CA LYS A 51 -0.73 12.80 11.87
C LYS A 51 -2.16 13.35 11.87
N VAL A 52 -2.96 12.98 10.88
CA VAL A 52 -4.38 13.39 10.69
C VAL A 52 -5.29 12.73 11.74
N PHE A 53 -4.78 12.55 12.95
CA PHE A 53 -5.48 11.97 14.10
C PHE A 53 -5.36 12.89 15.33
N GLN A 54 -5.43 14.21 15.14
CA GLN A 54 -5.57 15.16 16.25
C GLN A 54 -7.03 15.52 16.58
N ASN A 55 -8.01 14.98 15.84
CA ASN A 55 -9.43 15.30 16.07
C ASN A 55 -10.18 14.33 17.01
N HIS A 56 -9.47 13.53 17.82
CA HIS A 56 -10.11 12.75 18.89
C HIS A 56 -9.82 13.29 20.30
N ALA A 57 -9.08 14.39 20.43
CA ALA A 57 -8.76 15.00 21.73
C ALA A 57 -9.80 16.02 22.24
N LYS A 58 -10.97 16.14 21.59
CA LYS A 58 -12.06 17.03 22.04
C LYS A 58 -13.47 16.44 21.89
N LEU A 59 -13.63 15.12 21.93
CA LEU A 59 -14.91 14.58 22.41
C LEU A 59 -14.93 14.80 23.92
N SER A 60 -15.26 16.04 24.27
CA SER A 60 -15.54 16.55 25.58
C SER A 60 -16.26 15.49 26.42
N ASP A 61 -15.74 15.22 27.62
CA ASP A 61 -16.38 14.41 28.68
C ASP A 61 -17.79 14.89 29.08
N LYS A 62 -18.35 15.88 28.37
CA LYS A 62 -19.69 16.44 28.51
C LYS A 62 -20.72 15.85 27.56
N VAL A 63 -20.35 14.95 26.64
CA VAL A 63 -21.34 14.32 25.74
C VAL A 63 -22.10 13.25 26.52
N PRO A 64 -23.43 13.35 26.64
CA PRO A 64 -24.23 12.36 27.36
C PRO A 64 -24.04 10.96 26.74
N MET A 65 -24.01 9.93 27.59
CA MET A 65 -23.69 8.54 27.20
C MET A 65 -24.54 8.03 26.01
N GLY A 66 -25.80 8.47 25.90
CA GLY A 66 -26.68 8.11 24.79
C GLY A 66 -26.21 8.62 23.42
N GLU A 67 -25.62 9.81 23.35
CA GLU A 67 -25.09 10.35 22.09
C GLU A 67 -23.84 9.58 21.63
N ARG A 68 -23.00 9.13 22.57
CA ARG A 68 -21.86 8.25 22.28
C ARG A 68 -22.32 6.90 21.73
N LEU A 69 -23.36 6.30 22.31
CA LEU A 69 -23.91 5.03 21.82
C LEU A 69 -24.50 5.17 20.40
N LYS A 70 -25.24 6.25 20.14
CA LYS A 70 -25.79 6.52 18.81
C LYS A 70 -24.69 6.67 17.77
N LEU A 71 -23.61 7.36 18.12
CA LEU A 71 -22.47 7.58 17.23
C LEU A 71 -21.72 6.26 16.96
N PHE A 72 -21.55 5.40 17.97
CA PHE A 72 -20.99 4.05 17.81
C PHE A 72 -21.81 3.20 16.82
N TYR A 73 -23.14 3.15 16.99
CA TYR A 73 -24.01 2.41 16.08
C TYR A 73 -24.11 3.01 14.67
N TRP A 74 -23.83 4.31 14.52
CA TRP A 74 -23.94 5.01 13.24
C TRP A 74 -22.63 4.98 12.44
N LEU A 75 -21.49 5.19 13.10
CA LEU A 75 -20.18 5.13 12.44
C LEU A 75 -19.80 3.69 12.09
N GLY A 76 -20.25 2.73 12.90
CA GLY A 76 -19.83 1.34 12.82
C GLY A 76 -18.36 1.21 13.19
N GLU A 77 -18.06 0.41 14.21
CA GLU A 77 -16.92 -0.49 14.01
C GLU A 77 -17.37 -1.63 13.10
#